data_AF-A0A917KK70-F1
#
_entry.id   AF-A0A917KK70-F1
#
_cell.length_a   1.000
_cell.length_b   1.000
_cell.length_c   1.000
_cell.angle_alpha   90.00
_cell.angle_beta   90.00
_cell.angle_gamma   90.00
#
_symmetry.space_group_name_H-M   'P 1'
#
loop_
_entity.id
_entity.type
_entity.pdbx_description
1 polymer ?
#
loop_
_entity_poly.entity_id
_entity_poly.type
_entity_poly.pdbx_seq_one_letter_code
_entity_poly.pdbx_strand_id
1 'polypeptide(L)' 'MDRVRLAEGIRHGQQAEAFTGDRWTRMAGAGTVGASRILLLAAPVRARRWRVRVTQARAHVRVAEFGLYRSAVG' A
#
# COMPACT_ATOMS: atom_id res chain seq x y z
N MET A 1 2.57 -12.82 -5.23
CA MET A 1 1.77 -12.03 -4.27
C MET A 1 0.60 -11.47 -5.03
N ASP A 2 -0.58 -11.49 -4.43
CA ASP A 2 -1.81 -10.96 -5.01
C ASP A 2 -2.42 -9.85 -4.15
N ARG A 3 -1.90 -9.65 -2.93
CA ARG A 3 -2.33 -8.57 -2.04
C ARG A 3 -1.14 -7.86 -1.40
N VAL A 4 -1.35 -6.57 -1.17
CA VAL A 4 -0.50 -5.71 -0.37
C VAL A 4 -1.31 -5.12 0.77
N ARG A 5 -0.78 -5.14 2.00
CA ARG A 5 -1.36 -4.48 3.19
C ARG A 5 -0.52 -3.28 3.56
N LEU A 6 -1.19 -2.17 3.85
CA LEU A 6 -0.60 -0.98 4.45
C LEU A 6 -1.36 -0.62 5.71
N ALA A 7 -0.64 -0.25 6.77
CA ALA A 7 -1.22 0.28 8.00
C ALA A 7 -0.56 1.60 8.38
N GLU A 8 -1.34 2.55 8.92
CA GLU A 8 -0.83 3.79 9.53
C GLU A 8 -0.93 3.71 11.06
N GLY A 9 -0.06 4.43 11.75
CA GLY A 9 -0.17 4.63 13.20
C GLY A 9 -1.31 5.60 13.56
N ILE A 10 -2.54 5.09 13.72
CA ILE A 10 -3.75 5.92 13.85
C ILE A 10 -3.86 6.78 15.11
N ARG A 11 -2.98 6.60 16.09
CA ARG A 11 -2.93 7.44 17.31
C ARG A 11 -2.73 8.93 17.00
N HIS A 12 -2.31 9.27 15.79
CA HIS A 12 -2.07 10.63 15.33
C HIS A 12 -2.91 10.99 14.08
N GLY A 13 -4.00 10.27 13.85
CA GLY A 13 -4.88 10.48 12.71
C GLY A 13 -4.41 9.81 11.41
N GLN A 14 -5.29 9.85 10.42
CA GLN A 14 -5.07 9.34 9.07
C GLN A 14 -4.45 10.43 8.19
N GLN A 15 -3.33 10.13 7.51
CA GLN A 15 -2.54 11.15 6.82
C GLN A 15 -2.33 10.88 5.33
N ALA A 16 -2.16 9.63 4.91
CA ALA A 16 -1.90 9.28 3.51
C ALA A 16 -3.16 9.43 2.62
N GLU A 17 -3.00 10.06 1.45
CA GLU A 17 -4.07 10.30 0.48
C GLU A 17 -3.81 9.74 -0.92
N ALA A 18 -2.59 9.40 -1.32
CA ALA A 18 -2.32 8.74 -2.61
C ALA A 18 -0.93 8.09 -2.65
N PHE A 19 -0.68 7.16 -3.59
CA PHE A 19 0.65 6.56 -3.79
C PHE A 19 1.00 6.06 -5.22
N THR A 20 2.28 6.20 -5.66
CA THR A 20 2.75 5.87 -7.05
C THR A 20 4.23 5.40 -7.20
N GLY A 21 4.86 5.42 -8.38
CA GLY A 21 6.29 5.13 -8.56
C GLY A 21 6.84 5.33 -9.99
N ASP A 22 8.06 5.84 -10.10
CA ASP A 22 8.75 6.42 -11.28
C ASP A 22 9.84 5.56 -12.01
N ARG A 23 10.11 4.32 -11.60
CA ARG A 23 10.80 3.30 -12.44
C ARG A 23 10.34 1.88 -12.09
N TRP A 24 9.04 1.82 -11.82
CA TRP A 24 8.35 0.72 -11.17
C TRP A 24 7.00 0.60 -11.85
N THR A 25 6.58 -0.63 -12.18
CA THR A 25 5.23 -0.84 -12.69
C THR A 25 4.23 -0.59 -11.57
N ARG A 26 3.31 0.36 -11.77
CA ARG A 26 2.24 0.61 -10.80
C ARG A 26 1.30 -0.60 -10.80
N MET A 27 1.21 -1.28 -9.65
CA MET A 27 0.35 -2.45 -9.53
C MET A 27 -1.02 -2.15 -8.92
N ALA A 28 -1.11 -1.11 -8.09
CA ALA A 28 -2.35 -0.66 -7.45
C ALA A 28 -2.23 0.81 -7.01
N GLY A 29 -3.38 1.41 -6.70
CA GLY A 29 -3.49 2.77 -6.17
C GLY A 29 -4.72 2.87 -5.27
N ALA A 30 -4.66 3.70 -4.25
CA ALA A 30 -5.83 4.11 -3.49
C ALA A 30 -5.68 5.56 -3.03
N GLY A 31 -6.80 6.11 -2.58
CA GLY A 31 -6.83 7.38 -1.88
C GLY A 31 -6.33 7.21 -0.44
N THR A 32 -7.27 6.97 0.47
CA THR A 32 -6.99 6.95 1.90
C THR A 32 -6.57 5.57 2.43
N VAL A 33 -5.57 5.52 3.34
CA VAL A 33 -5.10 4.28 4.00
C VAL A 33 -5.83 4.04 5.32
N GLY A 34 -5.71 4.94 6.30
CA GLY A 34 -6.41 4.82 7.59
C GLY A 34 -5.80 3.75 8.49
N ALA A 35 -6.62 3.11 9.32
CA ALA A 35 -6.14 2.04 10.20
C ALA A 35 -5.50 0.88 9.41
N SER A 36 -6.07 0.54 8.26
CA SER A 36 -5.55 -0.50 7.38
C SER A 36 -6.22 -0.39 6.01
N ARG A 37 -5.44 -0.60 4.95
CA ARG A 37 -5.95 -0.78 3.59
C ARG A 37 -5.33 -2.04 2.97
N ILE A 38 -6.20 -2.86 2.35
CA ILE A 38 -5.79 -3.97 1.50
C ILE A 38 -5.98 -3.54 0.05
N LEU A 39 -4.95 -3.72 -0.76
CA LEU A 39 -5.00 -3.50 -2.19
C LEU A 39 -4.94 -4.85 -2.90
N LEU A 40 -5.95 -5.12 -3.72
CA LEU A 40 -5.94 -6.26 -4.63
C LEU A 40 -5.13 -5.93 -5.87
N LEU A 41 -4.29 -6.86 -6.31
CA LEU A 41 -3.62 -6.76 -7.59
C LEU A 41 -4.52 -7.36 -8.67
N ALA A 42 -4.50 -6.77 -9.87
CA ALA A 42 -5.28 -7.27 -11.00
C ALA A 42 -4.91 -8.71 -11.42
N ALA A 43 -3.66 -9.11 -11.15
CA ALA A 43 -3.17 -10.47 -11.33
C ALA A 43 -2.03 -10.76 -10.33
N PRO A 44 -1.72 -12.04 -10.04
CA PRO A 44 -0.58 -12.40 -9.21
C PRO A 44 0.75 -11.92 -9.80
N VAL A 45 1.57 -11.25 -8.99
CA VAL A 45 2.90 -10.76 -9.41
C VAL A 45 4.03 -11.47 -8.68
N ARG A 46 5.07 -11.82 -9.44
CA ARG A 46 6.38 -12.23 -8.93
C ARG A 46 7.34 -11.05 -9.08
N ALA A 47 7.80 -10.49 -7.96
CA ALA A 47 8.77 -9.41 -7.93
C ALA A 47 9.73 -9.60 -6.77
N ARG A 48 11.00 -9.21 -6.96
CA ARG A 48 12.05 -9.30 -5.93
C ARG A 48 12.08 -8.08 -5.01
N ARG A 49 11.47 -6.99 -5.43
CA ARG A 49 11.39 -5.74 -4.67
C ARG A 49 9.98 -5.20 -4.79
N TRP A 50 9.54 -4.50 -3.75
CA TRP A 50 8.24 -3.85 -3.68
C TRP A 50 8.42 -2.45 -3.11
N ARG A 51 7.58 -1.51 -3.55
CA ARG A 51 7.66 -0.12 -3.15
C ARG A 51 6.28 0.47 -2.95
N VAL A 52 6.16 1.30 -1.93
CA VAL A 52 5.05 2.22 -1.70
C VAL A 52 5.63 3.62 -1.74
N ARG A 53 4.96 4.55 -2.40
CA ARG A 53 5.37 5.96 -2.43
C ARG A 53 4.15 6.78 -2.13
N VAL A 54 4.07 7.44 -0.98
CA VAL A 54 2.98 8.40 -0.75
C VAL A 54 3.16 9.61 -1.66
N THR A 55 2.14 9.99 -2.42
CA THR A 55 2.16 11.14 -3.34
C THR A 55 1.31 12.32 -2.87
N GLN A 56 0.39 12.08 -1.94
CA GLN A 56 -0.38 13.14 -1.27
C GLN A 56 -0.59 12.74 0.18
N ALA A 57 -0.51 13.72 1.09
CA ALA A 57 -0.80 13.53 2.49
C ALA A 57 -1.24 14.84 3.14
N ARG A 58 -2.09 14.74 4.16
CA ARG A 58 -2.53 15.90 4.96
C ARG A 58 -1.46 16.37 5.94
N ALA A 59 -0.57 15.47 6.36
CA ALA A 59 0.59 15.75 7.20
C ALA A 59 1.65 14.65 7.02
N HIS A 60 2.66 14.63 7.90
CA HIS A 60 3.69 13.59 7.92
C HIS A 60 3.09 12.19 8.08
N VAL A 61 3.37 11.31 7.12
CA VAL A 61 2.87 9.93 7.12
C VAL A 61 3.76 9.02 7.97
N ARG A 62 3.13 8.17 8.79
CA ARG A 62 3.78 7.09 9.53
C ARG A 62 3.17 5.75 9.11
N VAL A 63 3.90 5.01 8.28
CA VAL A 63 3.52 3.65 7.88
C VAL A 63 3.93 2.68 8.98
N ALA A 64 2.95 2.07 9.63
CA ALA A 64 3.13 1.06 10.66
C ALA A 64 3.37 -0.34 10.07
N GLU A 65 2.82 -0.65 8.90
CA GLU A 65 2.97 -1.95 8.25
C GLU A 65 2.99 -1.83 6.72
N PHE A 66 3.83 -2.65 6.07
CA PHE A 66 3.80 -2.94 4.64
C PHE A 66 3.93 -4.45 4.42
N GLY A 67 2.80 -5.14 4.34
CA GLY A 67 2.72 -6.59 4.20
C GLY A 67 2.44 -7.03 2.75
N LEU A 68 2.99 -8.17 2.34
CA LEU A 68 2.75 -8.79 1.03
C LEU A 68 2.20 -10.19 1.24
N TYR A 69 1.06 -10.48 0.63
CA TYR A 69 0.37 -11.76 0.84
C TYR A 69 0.13 -12.46 -0.49
N ARG A 70 0.03 -13.79 -0.38
CA ARG A 70 -0.55 -14.66 -1.38
C ARG A 70 -1.82 -15.23 -0.77
N SER A 71 -2.98 -14.95 -1.34
CA SER A 71 -4.20 -15.64 -0.93
C SER A 71 -4.03 -17.13 -1.24
N ALA A 72 -4.30 -17.98 -0.26
CA ALA A 72 -4.52 -19.39 -0.51
C ALA A 72 -5.96 -19.54 -1.03
N VAL A 73 -6.18 -19.25 -2.31
CA VAL A 73 -7.42 -19.64 -2.97
C VAL A 73 -7.03 -20.61 -4.07
N GLY A 74 -7.30 -21.88 -3.80
CA GLY A 74 -7.52 -22.91 -4.81
C GLY A 74 -9.01 -23.01 -5.07
#